data_AF-A0A8J2K6H4-F1
#
_entry.id   AF-A0A8J2K6H4-F1
#
_cell.length_a   1.000
_cell.length_b   1.000
_cell.length_c   1.000
_cell.angle_alpha   90.00
_cell.angle_beta   90.00
_cell.angle_gamma   90.00
#
_symmetry.space_group_name_H-M   'P 1'
#
loop_
_entity.id
_entity.type
_entity.pdbx_description
1 polymer ?
#
loop_
_entity_poly.entity_id
_entity_poly.type
_entity_poly.pdbx_seq_one_letter_code
_entity_poly.pdbx_strand_id
1 'polypeptide(L)'
;MLGQFETALRSSLATARQWEIPEKKRKALSAVPLDDLQAIAEAKFDSSVSSEELPNSTRSGVLRDLLLLELLNWFKTEFFTWTDAPKCPKCEIVTTSVSGATPTPSELIKGANRIELYKCPKRSCGEMVRFPRYNDPAVLLETRTGRCGEWANCFGLICRAVGFETRYIYDFTDHVWVEVFSSGMTPKNRWLHCDPCENTCDNPLLYEVGWGKKLTFVIGASIDDIQDVTWRYTHPKNLKELLVRRNCSEQKVAEAVVQERKQIQALLPVSRKNILDQRLVEELVEFIIPKSEQVKQSEMQGRQSGSLAWRLARQEVHEQDQPARNGYEWQISSASSGSTNFELTYDPVTDCYRNSSNSNILRGWRNGTFYVENIFRKEEKDWKMVYLARQESSNGNNFKGKIAWKFTIPSSSSKIQISKINLEMFTQIFEKSARVQIIIADDANQQLQIPESCCQDGHWKWEKDLTSGVRSVLISVELLGGHGALAWQHAQLFRASTAHDFSSVPKKPSFRLLITFSN
;
A
#
# COMPACT_ATOMS: atom_id res chain seq x y z
N MET A 1 -15.76 7.83 26.66
CA MET A 1 -16.11 7.94 25.23
C MET A 1 -16.63 9.33 24.86
N LEU A 2 -17.78 9.80 25.36
CA LEU A 2 -18.34 11.10 24.93
C LEU A 2 -17.39 12.31 25.08
N GLY A 3 -16.71 12.49 26.21
CA GLY A 3 -15.75 13.60 26.36
C GLY A 3 -14.53 13.53 25.41
N GLN A 4 -14.11 12.31 25.03
CA GLN A 4 -13.07 12.11 24.00
C GLN A 4 -13.61 12.46 22.62
N PHE A 5 -14.87 12.12 22.35
CA PHE A 5 -15.58 12.51 21.13
C PHE A 5 -15.65 14.03 20.97
N GLU A 6 -16.10 14.76 21.99
CA GLU A 6 -16.14 16.23 21.98
C GLU A 6 -14.74 16.86 21.78
N THR A 7 -13.71 16.29 22.41
CA THR A 7 -12.33 16.74 22.22
C THR A 7 -11.85 16.51 20.79
N ALA A 8 -12.22 15.38 20.19
CA ALA A 8 -11.90 15.06 18.80
C ALA A 8 -12.62 15.99 17.80
N LEU A 9 -13.86 16.39 18.08
CA LEU A 9 -14.57 17.39 17.27
C LEU A 9 -13.76 18.70 17.18
N ARG A 10 -13.37 19.23 18.35
CA ARG A 10 -12.66 20.51 18.44
C ARG A 10 -11.26 20.46 17.82
N SER A 11 -10.53 19.38 18.05
CA SER A 11 -9.19 19.22 17.48
C SER A 11 -9.22 19.01 15.96
N SER A 12 -10.18 18.24 15.44
CA SER A 12 -10.39 18.07 13.99
C SER A 12 -10.72 19.39 13.30
N LEU A 13 -11.58 20.19 13.93
CA LEU A 13 -11.91 21.53 13.44
C LEU A 13 -10.70 22.47 13.47
N ALA A 14 -9.87 22.41 14.51
CA ALA A 14 -8.64 23.20 14.61
C ALA A 14 -7.67 22.88 13.46
N THR A 15 -7.54 21.61 13.08
CA THR A 15 -6.75 21.20 11.90
C THR A 15 -7.33 21.79 10.62
N ALA A 16 -8.63 21.61 10.36
CA ALA A 16 -9.27 22.14 9.14
C ALA A 16 -9.14 23.66 9.01
N ARG A 17 -9.23 24.41 10.13
CA ARG A 17 -9.05 25.87 10.16
C ARG A 17 -7.66 26.33 9.72
N GLN A 18 -6.62 25.52 9.91
CA GLN A 18 -5.27 25.89 9.46
C GLN A 18 -5.18 26.02 7.94
N TRP A 19 -6.01 25.26 7.21
CA TRP A 19 -6.03 25.27 5.75
C TRP A 19 -6.63 26.56 5.17
N GLU A 20 -7.30 27.36 6.00
CA GLU A 20 -7.89 28.62 5.56
C GLU A 20 -6.95 29.81 5.63
N ILE A 21 -5.77 29.64 6.22
CA ILE A 21 -4.77 30.70 6.35
C ILE A 21 -4.27 31.08 4.93
N PRO A 22 -4.49 32.33 4.47
CA PRO A 22 -4.22 32.73 3.09
C PRO A 22 -2.77 32.48 2.65
N GLU A 23 -1.82 32.77 3.53
CA GLU A 23 -0.40 32.56 3.26
C GLU A 23 -0.04 31.08 3.06
N LYS A 24 -0.68 30.17 3.81
CA LYS A 24 -0.48 28.72 3.63
C LYS A 24 -1.07 28.25 2.30
N LYS A 25 -2.26 28.75 1.92
CA LYS A 25 -2.88 28.45 0.62
C LYS A 25 -2.02 28.93 -0.55
N ARG A 26 -1.46 30.15 -0.46
CA ARG A 26 -0.55 30.70 -1.46
C ARG A 26 0.71 29.83 -1.63
N LYS A 27 1.33 29.42 -0.52
CA LYS A 27 2.47 28.50 -0.53
C LYS A 27 2.11 27.15 -1.17
N ALA A 28 0.94 26.59 -0.83
CA ALA A 28 0.48 25.34 -1.43
C ALA A 28 0.29 25.47 -2.94
N LEU A 29 -0.40 26.51 -3.42
CA LEU A 29 -0.58 26.76 -4.85
C LEU A 29 0.75 26.90 -5.60
N SER A 30 1.74 27.55 -5.00
CA SER A 30 3.06 27.68 -5.62
C SER A 30 3.85 26.36 -5.73
N ALA A 31 3.45 25.33 -4.98
CA ALA A 31 4.11 24.03 -4.97
C ALA A 31 3.44 23.00 -5.89
N VAL A 32 2.19 23.24 -6.30
CA VAL A 32 1.38 22.32 -7.12
C VAL A 32 1.57 22.67 -8.60
N PRO A 33 1.90 21.71 -9.48
CA PRO A 33 1.95 21.91 -10.93
C PRO A 33 0.51 21.95 -11.50
N LEU A 34 -0.27 22.95 -11.11
CA LEU A 34 -1.71 22.97 -11.32
C LEU A 34 -2.10 22.93 -12.81
N ASP A 35 -1.39 23.69 -13.65
CA ASP A 35 -1.66 23.76 -15.08
C ASP A 35 -1.45 22.40 -15.76
N ASP A 36 -0.39 21.66 -15.39
CA ASP A 36 -0.11 20.32 -15.92
C ASP A 36 -1.19 19.31 -15.50
N LEU A 37 -1.58 19.34 -14.22
CA LEU A 37 -2.61 18.44 -13.70
C LEU A 37 -3.99 18.73 -14.33
N GLN A 38 -4.30 20.00 -14.59
CA GLN A 38 -5.51 20.40 -15.30
C GLN A 38 -5.49 19.92 -16.75
N ALA A 39 -4.38 20.06 -17.47
CA ALA A 39 -4.24 19.57 -18.83
C ALA A 39 -4.41 18.03 -18.92
N ILE A 40 -3.86 17.28 -17.95
CA ILE A 40 -4.06 15.82 -17.88
C ILE A 40 -5.53 15.48 -17.61
N ALA A 41 -6.19 16.20 -16.71
CA ALA A 41 -7.61 15.99 -16.42
C ALA A 41 -8.51 16.26 -17.65
N GLU A 42 -8.20 17.32 -18.41
CA GLU A 42 -8.88 17.64 -19.68
C GLU A 42 -8.67 16.55 -20.73
N ALA A 43 -7.43 16.10 -20.93
CA ALA A 43 -7.14 15.01 -21.87
C ALA A 43 -7.87 13.71 -21.48
N LYS A 44 -7.95 13.39 -20.18
CA LYS A 44 -8.72 12.23 -19.69
C LYS A 44 -10.22 12.39 -19.95
N PHE A 45 -10.77 13.58 -19.74
CA PHE A 45 -12.18 13.87 -20.06
C PHE A 45 -12.48 13.65 -21.54
N ASP A 46 -11.67 14.26 -22.42
CA ASP A 46 -11.86 14.18 -23.87
C ASP A 46 -11.69 12.74 -24.41
N SER A 47 -10.88 11.91 -23.73
CA SER A 47 -10.70 10.49 -24.11
C SER A 47 -11.79 9.53 -23.61
N SER A 48 -12.54 9.90 -22.57
CA SER A 48 -13.46 9.00 -21.85
C SER A 48 -14.94 9.26 -22.13
N VAL A 49 -15.26 10.41 -22.74
CA VAL A 49 -16.62 10.85 -23.00
C VAL A 49 -16.78 11.15 -24.50
N SER A 50 -17.67 10.44 -25.19
CA SER A 50 -18.13 10.87 -26.52
C SER A 50 -18.72 12.27 -26.38
N SER A 51 -18.04 13.27 -26.93
CA SER A 51 -18.15 14.69 -26.61
C SER A 51 -19.44 15.40 -27.06
N GLU A 52 -20.55 14.69 -27.24
CA GLU A 52 -21.82 15.25 -27.66
C GLU A 52 -22.83 15.19 -26.49
N GLU A 53 -23.24 16.37 -26.00
CA GLU A 53 -24.44 16.63 -25.16
C GLU A 53 -24.36 16.66 -23.61
N LEU A 54 -23.21 16.87 -22.96
CA LEU A 54 -23.21 17.16 -21.50
C LEU A 54 -23.42 18.66 -21.19
N PRO A 55 -24.32 19.04 -20.25
CA PRO A 55 -24.43 20.41 -19.76
C PRO A 55 -23.10 20.93 -19.21
N ASN A 56 -22.79 22.22 -19.42
CA ASN A 56 -21.53 22.85 -19.00
C ASN A 56 -21.24 22.69 -17.49
N SER A 57 -22.27 22.73 -16.64
CA SER A 57 -22.14 22.50 -15.19
C SER A 57 -21.63 21.10 -14.87
N THR A 58 -22.13 20.10 -15.59
CA THR A 58 -21.72 18.70 -15.43
C THR A 58 -20.31 18.49 -15.94
N ARG A 59 -19.93 19.09 -17.09
CA ARG A 59 -18.55 19.08 -17.60
C ARG A 59 -17.57 19.65 -16.57
N SER A 60 -17.86 20.85 -16.04
CA SER A 60 -16.99 21.49 -15.05
C SER A 60 -16.85 20.65 -13.77
N GLY A 61 -17.93 20.02 -13.31
CA GLY A 61 -17.88 19.12 -12.17
C GLY A 61 -16.99 17.90 -12.44
N VAL A 62 -17.14 17.23 -13.59
CA VAL A 62 -16.35 16.04 -13.92
C VAL A 62 -14.87 16.37 -14.08
N LEU A 63 -14.53 17.49 -14.73
CA LEU A 63 -13.13 17.95 -14.81
C LEU A 63 -12.54 18.21 -13.43
N ARG A 64 -13.33 18.77 -12.50
CA ARG A 64 -12.92 19.01 -11.13
C ARG A 64 -12.64 17.71 -10.37
N ASP A 65 -13.46 16.68 -10.58
CA ASP A 65 -13.24 15.37 -9.98
C ASP A 65 -12.05 14.63 -10.61
N LEU A 66 -11.82 14.75 -11.92
CA LEU A 66 -10.62 14.23 -12.58
C LEU A 66 -9.35 14.92 -12.05
N LEU A 67 -9.38 16.24 -11.88
CA LEU A 67 -8.28 16.99 -11.26
C LEU A 67 -7.98 16.48 -9.85
N LEU A 68 -8.99 16.12 -9.06
CA LEU A 68 -8.79 15.53 -7.73
C LEU A 68 -8.04 14.19 -7.80
N LEU A 69 -8.35 13.34 -8.80
CA LEU A 69 -7.63 12.08 -9.02
C LEU A 69 -6.17 12.31 -9.41
N GLU A 70 -5.89 13.27 -10.30
CA GLU A 70 -4.52 13.62 -10.67
C GLU A 70 -3.75 14.21 -9.49
N LEU A 71 -4.40 15.02 -8.67
CA LEU A 71 -3.81 15.61 -7.48
C LEU A 71 -3.45 14.54 -6.44
N LEU A 72 -4.32 13.55 -6.21
CA LEU A 72 -4.01 12.38 -5.36
C LEU A 72 -2.80 11.61 -5.88
N ASN A 73 -2.76 11.35 -7.20
CA ASN A 73 -1.69 10.60 -7.82
C ASN A 73 -0.35 11.34 -7.69
N TRP A 74 -0.29 12.59 -8.15
CA TRP A 74 0.90 13.45 -8.05
C TRP A 74 1.39 13.58 -6.60
N PHE A 75 0.46 13.75 -5.65
CA PHE A 75 0.83 13.87 -4.25
C PHE A 75 1.59 12.65 -3.74
N LYS A 76 1.13 11.43 -4.09
CA LYS A 76 1.75 10.17 -3.66
C LYS A 76 3.01 9.82 -4.45
N THR A 77 3.02 10.03 -5.77
CA THR A 77 4.09 9.51 -6.64
C THR A 77 5.26 10.47 -6.76
N GLU A 78 5.04 11.78 -6.56
CA GLU A 78 6.03 12.81 -6.89
C GLU A 78 6.27 13.79 -5.74
N PHE A 79 5.22 14.21 -5.02
CA PHE A 79 5.35 15.31 -4.07
C PHE A 79 5.75 14.87 -2.66
N PHE A 80 5.10 13.85 -2.10
CA PHE A 80 5.21 13.51 -0.68
C PHE A 80 5.69 12.07 -0.47
N THR A 81 6.59 11.86 0.50
CA THR A 81 7.22 10.55 0.74
C THR A 81 6.88 9.98 2.12
N TRP A 82 6.64 8.68 2.21
CA TRP A 82 6.36 8.01 3.47
C TRP A 82 7.64 7.82 4.29
N THR A 83 7.61 8.13 5.59
CA THR A 83 8.74 7.90 6.50
C THR A 83 8.33 7.05 7.69
N ASP A 84 8.77 5.78 7.69
CA ASP A 84 8.75 4.92 8.87
C ASP A 84 9.87 5.30 9.84
N ALA A 85 11.09 5.43 9.34
CA ALA A 85 12.27 5.91 10.06
C ALA A 85 13.11 6.79 9.13
N PRO A 86 13.63 7.94 9.59
CA PRO A 86 14.42 8.83 8.75
C PRO A 86 15.76 8.18 8.38
N LYS A 87 16.34 8.62 7.26
CA LYS A 87 17.71 8.25 6.87
C LYS A 87 18.72 9.11 7.65
N CYS A 88 19.89 8.54 7.92
CA CYS A 88 21.00 9.28 8.50
C CYS A 88 21.51 10.35 7.52
N PRO A 89 21.61 11.64 7.88
CA PRO A 89 22.04 12.69 6.96
C PRO A 89 23.50 12.53 6.52
N LYS A 90 24.32 11.78 7.26
CA LYS A 90 25.73 11.53 6.93
C LYS A 90 25.98 10.24 6.15
N CYS A 91 25.11 9.25 6.29
CA CYS A 91 25.36 7.88 5.79
C CYS A 91 24.27 7.37 4.85
N GLU A 92 23.14 8.05 4.77
CA GLU A 92 21.94 7.67 4.01
C GLU A 92 21.33 6.30 4.38
N ILE A 93 21.85 5.65 5.42
CA ILE A 93 21.33 4.40 5.99
C ILE A 93 20.09 4.71 6.84
N VAL A 94 19.07 3.85 6.74
CA VAL A 94 17.86 3.91 7.58
C VAL A 94 18.25 3.77 9.05
N THR A 95 17.75 4.69 9.87
CA THR A 95 18.09 4.75 11.29
C THR A 95 17.18 3.85 12.12
N THR A 96 17.61 3.52 13.34
CA THR A 96 16.81 2.74 14.29
C THR A 96 16.21 3.65 15.35
N SER A 97 14.93 3.46 15.67
CA SER A 97 14.24 4.23 16.71
C SER A 97 14.90 4.03 18.08
N VAL A 98 15.03 5.10 18.85
CA VAL A 98 15.63 5.10 20.19
C VAL A 98 14.61 5.49 21.24
N SER A 99 14.09 6.72 21.17
CA SER A 99 13.17 7.28 22.17
C SER A 99 12.46 8.52 21.62
N GLY A 100 11.65 9.18 22.46
CA GLY A 100 11.24 10.57 22.22
C GLY A 100 12.32 11.57 22.62
N ALA A 101 12.18 12.82 22.18
CA ALA A 101 12.93 13.98 22.67
C ALA A 101 12.04 15.18 22.93
N THR A 102 12.52 16.09 23.78
CA THR A 102 11.91 17.42 23.95
C THR A 102 12.07 18.23 22.66
N PRO A 103 10.99 18.83 22.14
CA PRO A 103 11.05 19.79 21.05
C PRO A 103 11.97 20.97 21.36
N THR A 104 12.76 21.38 20.38
CA THR A 104 13.51 22.65 20.41
C THR A 104 12.55 23.83 20.19
N PRO A 105 12.93 25.07 20.57
CA PRO A 105 12.10 26.24 20.31
C PRO A 105 11.74 26.41 18.82
N SER A 106 12.67 26.13 17.91
CA SER A 106 12.42 26.19 16.47
C SER A 106 11.44 25.12 15.97
N GLU A 107 11.49 23.91 16.54
CA GLU A 107 10.56 22.83 16.20
C GLU A 107 9.15 23.11 16.74
N LEU A 108 9.04 23.69 17.94
CA LEU A 108 7.75 24.10 18.53
C LEU A 108 7.08 25.21 17.73
N ILE A 109 7.83 26.23 17.32
CA ILE A 109 7.31 27.33 16.48
C ILE A 109 6.74 26.78 15.16
N LYS A 110 7.34 25.71 14.63
CA LYS A 110 6.87 24.99 13.43
C LYS A 110 5.76 23.97 13.72
N GLY A 111 5.23 23.92 14.94
CA GLY A 111 4.11 23.07 15.32
C GLY A 111 4.46 21.61 15.63
N ALA A 112 5.73 21.28 15.88
CA ALA A 112 6.13 19.93 16.29
C ALA A 112 6.08 19.76 17.82
N ASN A 113 4.99 19.17 18.30
CA ASN A 113 4.82 18.87 19.74
C ASN A 113 5.50 17.55 20.16
N ARG A 114 5.84 16.70 19.19
CA ARG A 114 6.46 15.38 19.42
C ARG A 114 7.67 15.23 18.52
N ILE A 115 8.79 14.83 19.11
CA ILE A 115 10.02 14.49 18.38
C ILE A 115 10.33 13.02 18.61
N GLU A 116 10.58 12.30 17.52
CA GLU A 116 11.11 10.95 17.56
C GLU A 116 12.62 11.01 17.33
N LEU A 117 13.40 10.33 18.19
CA LEU A 117 14.84 10.20 18.04
C LEU A 117 15.21 8.86 17.45
N TYR A 118 16.11 8.91 16.49
CA TYR A 118 16.68 7.75 15.84
C TYR A 118 18.20 7.79 15.89
N LYS A 119 18.84 6.62 15.78
CA LYS A 119 20.30 6.50 15.75
C LYS A 119 20.75 5.76 14.50
N CYS A 120 21.84 6.24 13.89
CA CYS A 120 22.49 5.53 12.80
C CYS A 120 23.09 4.21 13.32
N PRO A 121 22.73 3.05 12.72
CA PRO A 121 23.24 1.75 13.18
C PRO A 121 24.72 1.53 12.83
N LYS A 122 25.28 2.31 11.89
CA LYS A 122 26.69 2.26 11.53
C LYS A 122 27.53 2.75 12.71
N ARG A 123 28.28 1.82 13.33
CA ARG A 123 29.08 2.09 14.55
C ARG A 123 30.05 3.26 14.43
N SER A 124 30.65 3.46 13.26
CA SER A 124 31.56 4.58 13.00
C SER A 124 30.87 5.92 12.77
N CYS A 125 29.53 5.93 12.59
CA CYS A 125 28.75 7.16 12.46
C CYS A 125 28.04 7.49 13.78
N GLY A 126 27.18 6.59 14.27
CA GLY A 126 26.46 6.76 15.53
C GLY A 126 25.57 8.01 15.65
N GLU A 127 25.38 8.76 14.55
CA GLU A 127 24.64 10.02 14.51
C GLU A 127 23.22 9.89 15.04
N MET A 128 22.80 10.86 15.85
CA MET A 128 21.42 10.96 16.33
C MET A 128 20.62 11.83 15.37
N VAL A 129 19.51 11.29 14.87
CA VAL A 129 18.62 11.96 13.93
C VAL A 129 17.31 12.29 14.64
N ARG A 130 16.89 13.56 14.54
CA ARG A 130 15.62 14.03 15.04
C ARG A 130 14.58 13.95 13.92
N PHE A 131 13.40 13.44 14.25
CA PHE A 131 12.24 13.44 13.36
C PHE A 131 11.07 14.16 14.04
N PRO A 132 10.94 15.49 13.83
CA PRO A 132 9.83 16.26 14.36
C PRO A 132 8.52 15.90 13.65
N ARG A 133 7.47 15.62 14.42
CA ARG A 133 6.11 15.40 13.91
C ARG A 133 5.40 16.75 13.77
N TYR A 134 5.62 17.42 12.64
CA TYR A 134 5.08 18.76 12.38
C TYR A 134 3.56 18.73 12.13
N ASN A 135 2.83 19.63 12.80
CA ASN A 135 1.39 19.82 12.57
C ASN A 135 1.06 21.07 11.74
N ASP A 136 2.06 21.89 11.40
CA ASP A 136 1.87 23.02 10.49
C ASP A 136 1.95 22.54 9.03
N PRO A 137 0.85 22.59 8.25
CA PRO A 137 0.86 22.10 6.88
C PRO A 137 1.75 22.93 5.94
N ALA A 138 2.07 24.19 6.27
CA ALA A 138 3.03 24.96 5.47
C ALA A 138 4.47 24.46 5.62
N VAL A 139 4.82 23.93 6.79
CA VAL A 139 6.11 23.25 7.01
C VAL A 139 6.13 21.92 6.26
N LEU A 140 4.99 21.22 6.19
CA LEU A 140 4.89 19.95 5.48
C LEU A 140 5.08 20.09 3.95
N LEU A 141 4.72 21.23 3.36
CA LEU A 141 5.04 21.55 1.95
C LEU A 141 6.55 21.59 1.68
N GLU A 142 7.35 21.93 2.70
CA GLU A 142 8.81 21.99 2.64
C GLU A 142 9.44 20.64 2.97
N THR A 143 8.99 19.97 4.03
CA THR A 143 9.57 18.68 4.46
C THR A 143 9.19 17.53 3.56
N ARG A 144 8.00 17.59 2.93
CA ARG A 144 7.49 16.62 1.95
C ARG A 144 7.53 15.16 2.41
N THR A 145 7.43 14.95 3.72
CA THR A 145 7.48 13.61 4.29
C THR A 145 6.78 13.50 5.64
N GLY A 146 6.33 12.29 5.96
CA GLY A 146 5.68 11.97 7.22
C GLY A 146 4.91 10.65 7.17
N ARG A 147 3.93 10.52 8.06
CA ARG A 147 2.97 9.40 8.10
C ARG A 147 1.56 9.92 7.86
N CYS A 148 0.53 9.10 8.03
CA CYS A 148 -0.85 9.46 7.67
C CYS A 148 -1.31 10.84 8.19
N GLY A 149 -0.93 11.23 9.40
CA GLY A 149 -1.15 12.57 9.97
C GLY A 149 -0.63 13.69 9.09
N GLU A 150 0.66 13.67 8.78
CA GLU A 150 1.29 14.67 7.92
C GLU A 150 0.77 14.63 6.48
N TRP A 151 0.53 13.42 5.95
CA TRP A 151 0.00 13.22 4.60
C TRP A 151 -1.38 13.86 4.45
N ALA A 152 -2.34 13.51 5.32
CA ALA A 152 -3.70 14.05 5.28
C ALA A 152 -3.73 15.57 5.53
N ASN A 153 -2.89 16.08 6.43
CA ASN A 153 -2.84 17.51 6.74
C ASN A 153 -2.28 18.34 5.58
N CYS A 154 -1.17 17.89 4.98
CA CYS A 154 -0.58 18.58 3.82
C CYS A 154 -1.50 18.50 2.59
N PHE A 155 -2.05 17.32 2.31
CA PHE A 155 -2.97 17.14 1.20
C PHE A 155 -4.27 17.95 1.38
N GLY A 156 -4.82 18.00 2.59
CA GLY A 156 -5.99 18.83 2.91
C GLY A 156 -5.75 20.32 2.65
N LEU A 157 -4.58 20.85 3.02
CA LEU A 157 -4.20 22.22 2.67
C LEU A 157 -4.16 22.42 1.15
N ILE A 158 -3.56 21.48 0.41
CA ILE A 158 -3.47 21.53 -1.06
C ILE A 158 -4.87 21.53 -1.70
N CYS A 159 -5.77 20.63 -1.28
CA CYS A 159 -7.14 20.60 -1.77
C CYS A 159 -7.86 21.95 -1.54
N ARG A 160 -7.75 22.49 -0.32
CA ARG A 160 -8.35 23.80 0.02
C ARG A 160 -7.74 24.95 -0.78
N ALA A 161 -6.44 24.89 -1.07
CA ALA A 161 -5.73 25.89 -1.86
C ALA A 161 -6.14 25.88 -3.33
N VAL A 162 -6.30 24.69 -3.93
CA VAL A 162 -6.83 24.51 -5.29
C VAL A 162 -8.33 24.89 -5.38
N GLY A 163 -9.02 24.92 -4.24
CA GLY A 163 -10.38 25.42 -4.11
C GLY A 163 -11.44 24.33 -3.92
N PHE A 164 -11.03 23.09 -3.65
CA PHE A 164 -11.95 22.02 -3.28
C PHE A 164 -12.56 22.27 -1.90
N GLU A 165 -13.85 22.00 -1.71
CA GLU A 165 -14.42 21.89 -0.37
C GLU A 165 -13.91 20.60 0.26
N THR A 166 -13.31 20.68 1.45
CA THR A 166 -12.57 19.55 2.04
C THR A 166 -12.85 19.42 3.52
N ARG A 167 -13.06 18.19 3.98
CA ARG A 167 -13.13 17.82 5.40
C ARG A 167 -11.86 17.08 5.80
N TYR A 168 -11.32 17.41 6.97
CA TYR A 168 -10.38 16.56 7.69
C TYR A 168 -11.14 15.40 8.31
N ILE A 169 -10.71 14.16 8.04
CA ILE A 169 -11.35 12.97 8.60
C ILE A 169 -10.47 12.35 9.67
N TYR A 170 -11.05 12.19 10.85
CA TYR A 170 -10.40 11.58 12.01
C TYR A 170 -11.13 10.32 12.44
N ASP A 171 -10.44 9.19 12.30
CA ASP A 171 -10.87 7.89 12.80
C ASP A 171 -10.17 7.59 14.14
N PHE A 172 -10.96 7.29 15.17
CA PHE A 172 -10.46 6.98 16.52
C PHE A 172 -9.53 5.77 16.58
N THR A 173 -9.48 4.95 15.55
CA THR A 173 -8.58 3.81 15.43
C THR A 173 -7.25 4.18 14.76
N ASP A 174 -6.75 5.39 15.04
CA ASP A 174 -5.41 5.89 14.67
C ASP A 174 -5.16 5.94 13.15
N HIS A 175 -6.11 6.52 12.42
CA HIS A 175 -5.92 6.85 11.00
C HIS A 175 -6.67 8.13 10.64
N VAL A 176 -6.18 8.81 9.61
CA VAL A 176 -6.73 10.09 9.15
C VAL A 176 -6.61 10.20 7.64
N TRP A 177 -7.57 10.87 7.03
CA TRP A 177 -7.65 11.11 5.58
C TRP A 177 -8.48 12.37 5.33
N VAL A 178 -8.92 12.61 4.08
CA VAL A 178 -9.79 13.75 3.75
C VAL A 178 -11.05 13.31 3.01
N GLU A 179 -12.12 14.09 3.11
CA GLU A 179 -13.23 14.02 2.16
C GLU A 179 -13.24 15.28 1.30
N VAL A 180 -13.56 15.12 0.01
CA VAL A 180 -13.72 16.23 -0.93
C VAL A 180 -15.13 16.22 -1.50
N PHE A 181 -15.82 17.36 -1.50
CA PHE A 181 -17.16 17.44 -2.05
C PHE A 181 -17.12 17.44 -3.59
N SER A 182 -17.73 16.44 -4.21
CA SER A 182 -17.89 16.33 -5.66
C SER A 182 -19.19 16.99 -6.09
N SER A 183 -19.11 17.76 -7.18
CA SER A 183 -20.26 18.36 -7.85
C SER A 183 -20.42 17.89 -9.31
N GLY A 184 -19.85 16.72 -9.65
CA GLY A 184 -19.62 16.30 -11.04
C GLY A 184 -19.93 14.85 -11.36
N MET A 185 -19.00 13.94 -11.04
CA MET A 185 -19.04 12.51 -11.40
C MET A 185 -20.06 11.71 -10.59
N THR A 186 -20.75 12.33 -9.63
CA THR A 186 -21.74 11.64 -8.79
C THR A 186 -23.15 12.12 -9.14
N PRO A 187 -24.13 11.20 -9.32
CA PRO A 187 -25.51 11.59 -9.66
C PRO A 187 -26.23 12.46 -8.62
N LYS A 188 -25.63 12.68 -7.44
CA LYS A 188 -26.26 13.35 -6.29
C LYS A 188 -25.37 14.36 -5.56
N ASN A 189 -24.24 14.81 -6.12
CA ASN A 189 -23.29 15.71 -5.47
C ASN A 189 -22.99 15.36 -4.00
N ARG A 190 -21.91 14.62 -3.73
CA ARG A 190 -21.64 14.13 -2.37
C ARG A 190 -20.18 14.26 -1.98
N TRP A 191 -19.95 14.07 -0.69
CA TRP A 191 -18.60 13.88 -0.16
C TRP A 191 -17.99 12.58 -0.72
N LEU A 192 -16.81 12.72 -1.33
CA LEU A 192 -15.96 11.62 -1.77
C LEU A 192 -14.91 11.35 -0.70
N HIS A 193 -14.78 10.08 -0.34
CA HIS A 193 -13.64 9.61 0.42
C HIS A 193 -12.34 9.79 -0.38
N CYS A 194 -11.29 10.35 0.21
CA CYS A 194 -9.97 10.45 -0.42
C CYS A 194 -8.85 10.15 0.61
N ASP A 195 -8.07 9.09 0.38
CA ASP A 195 -6.86 8.81 1.17
C ASP A 195 -5.61 9.04 0.32
N PRO A 196 -4.83 10.12 0.59
CA PRO A 196 -3.61 10.41 -0.15
C PRO A 196 -2.50 9.39 0.11
N CYS A 197 -2.47 8.72 1.27
CA CYS A 197 -1.47 7.69 1.57
C CYS A 197 -1.64 6.48 0.65
N GLU A 198 -2.90 6.17 0.35
CA GLU A 198 -3.28 5.00 -0.44
C GLU A 198 -3.48 5.36 -1.92
N ASN A 199 -3.56 6.64 -2.28
CA ASN A 199 -3.93 7.14 -3.61
C ASN A 199 -5.25 6.51 -4.08
N THR A 200 -6.26 6.67 -3.24
CA THR A 200 -7.58 6.08 -3.45
C THR A 200 -8.66 7.13 -3.26
N CYS A 201 -9.67 7.04 -4.12
CA CYS A 201 -10.82 7.92 -4.10
C CYS A 201 -12.11 7.09 -4.18
N ASP A 202 -13.10 7.48 -3.41
CA ASP A 202 -14.44 6.86 -3.34
C ASP A 202 -14.46 5.37 -2.96
N ASN A 203 -13.54 4.97 -2.08
CA ASN A 203 -13.45 3.63 -1.50
C ASN A 203 -13.60 3.65 0.04
N PRO A 204 -14.73 4.13 0.59
CA PRO A 204 -14.88 4.28 2.04
C PRO A 204 -14.84 2.96 2.82
N LEU A 205 -15.18 1.81 2.23
CA LEU A 205 -15.10 0.52 2.95
C LEU A 205 -13.69 -0.07 3.00
N LEU A 206 -12.68 0.62 2.45
CA LEU A 206 -11.27 0.22 2.49
C LEU A 206 -10.81 -0.13 3.91
N TYR A 207 -11.25 0.62 4.90
CA TYR A 207 -10.76 0.47 6.27
C TYR A 207 -11.42 -0.68 7.02
N GLU A 208 -12.75 -0.75 7.03
CA GLU A 208 -13.45 -1.78 7.79
C GLU A 208 -13.41 -3.14 7.07
N VAL A 209 -13.58 -3.14 5.74
CA VAL A 209 -13.57 -4.38 4.95
C VAL A 209 -12.17 -4.74 4.50
N GLY A 210 -11.45 -3.81 3.84
CA GLY A 210 -10.13 -4.10 3.31
C GLY A 210 -9.06 -4.31 4.39
N TRP A 211 -9.02 -3.43 5.40
CA TRP A 211 -8.03 -3.49 6.48
C TRP A 211 -8.54 -4.21 7.74
N GLY A 212 -9.81 -4.63 7.78
CA GLY A 212 -10.38 -5.29 8.94
C GLY A 212 -10.45 -4.41 10.20
N LYS A 213 -10.42 -3.08 10.06
CA LYS A 213 -10.43 -2.17 11.21
C LYS A 213 -11.76 -2.29 11.97
N LYS A 214 -11.67 -2.38 13.29
CA LYS A 214 -12.83 -2.35 14.18
C LYS A 214 -13.18 -0.91 14.54
N LEU A 215 -13.83 -0.20 13.63
CA LEU A 215 -14.15 1.23 13.77
C LEU A 215 -15.03 1.53 14.99
N THR A 216 -14.98 2.78 15.47
CA THR A 216 -15.82 3.31 16.57
C THR A 216 -16.49 4.63 16.17
N PHE A 217 -15.74 5.72 16.09
CA PHE A 217 -16.22 6.95 15.45
C PHE A 217 -15.25 7.41 14.38
N VAL A 218 -15.82 8.02 13.35
CA VAL A 218 -15.12 8.73 12.29
C VAL A 218 -15.76 10.11 12.17
N ILE A 219 -14.97 11.16 12.39
CA ILE A 219 -15.42 12.55 12.40
C ILE A 219 -14.92 13.22 11.13
N GLY A 220 -15.81 13.92 10.42
CA GLY A 220 -15.44 14.81 9.32
C GLY A 220 -15.61 16.27 9.71
N ALA A 221 -14.56 17.08 9.61
CA ALA A 221 -14.58 18.50 9.96
C ALA A 221 -14.09 19.38 8.81
N SER A 222 -14.89 20.37 8.39
CA SER A 222 -14.52 21.44 7.47
C SER A 222 -14.57 22.79 8.18
N ILE A 223 -14.28 23.88 7.45
CA ILE A 223 -14.36 25.23 8.00
C ILE A 223 -15.79 25.64 8.40
N ASP A 224 -16.79 25.05 7.76
CA ASP A 224 -18.20 25.44 7.85
C ASP A 224 -19.12 24.32 8.31
N ASP A 225 -18.60 23.11 8.51
CA ASP A 225 -19.39 21.99 8.97
C ASP A 225 -18.58 20.98 9.79
N ILE A 226 -19.27 20.19 10.61
CA ILE A 226 -18.71 19.04 11.30
C ILE A 226 -19.76 17.94 11.40
N GLN A 227 -19.37 16.69 11.18
CA GLN A 227 -20.31 15.59 11.10
C GLN A 227 -19.70 14.27 11.60
N ASP A 228 -20.51 13.47 12.29
CA ASP A 228 -20.21 12.04 12.47
C ASP A 228 -20.48 11.33 11.13
N VAL A 229 -19.40 10.91 10.46
CA VAL A 229 -19.41 10.27 9.15
C VAL A 229 -19.16 8.76 9.26
N THR A 230 -19.16 8.19 10.46
CA THR A 230 -18.88 6.76 10.72
C THR A 230 -19.65 5.82 9.79
N TRP A 231 -20.92 6.11 9.57
CA TRP A 231 -21.84 5.32 8.76
C TRP A 231 -21.40 5.15 7.30
N ARG A 232 -20.65 6.11 6.75
CA ARG A 232 -20.08 6.01 5.40
C ARG A 232 -19.04 4.89 5.30
N TYR A 233 -18.28 4.70 6.37
CA TYR A 233 -17.10 3.83 6.45
C TYR A 233 -17.39 2.48 7.11
N THR A 234 -18.63 2.24 7.54
CA THR A 234 -19.06 0.96 8.13
C THR A 234 -19.97 0.20 7.18
N HIS A 235 -19.64 -1.07 6.97
CA HIS A 235 -20.44 -2.01 6.22
C HIS A 235 -21.72 -2.37 7.01
N PRO A 236 -22.90 -2.48 6.37
CA PRO A 236 -24.17 -2.75 7.05
C PRO A 236 -24.16 -3.96 8.01
N LYS A 237 -23.42 -5.02 7.65
CA LYS A 237 -23.27 -6.24 8.48
C LYS A 237 -22.61 -5.98 9.85
N ASN A 238 -21.81 -4.92 9.97
CA ASN A 238 -21.01 -4.62 11.17
C ASN A 238 -21.66 -3.57 12.07
N LEU A 239 -22.81 -2.99 11.68
CA LEU A 239 -23.45 -1.89 12.41
C LEU A 239 -23.76 -2.24 13.88
N LYS A 240 -24.22 -3.47 14.15
CA LYS A 240 -24.51 -3.92 15.53
C LYS A 240 -23.26 -3.92 16.39
N GLU A 241 -22.15 -4.44 15.86
CA GLU A 241 -20.89 -4.49 16.60
C GLU A 241 -20.28 -3.10 16.78
N LEU A 242 -20.38 -2.23 15.77
CA LEU A 242 -19.98 -0.83 15.84
C LEU A 242 -20.63 -0.12 17.04
N LEU A 243 -21.96 -0.24 17.18
CA LEU A 243 -22.71 0.38 18.26
C LEU A 243 -22.27 -0.12 19.64
N VAL A 244 -21.96 -1.42 19.76
CA VAL A 244 -21.40 -1.98 21.01
C VAL A 244 -20.03 -1.36 21.32
N ARG A 245 -19.16 -1.18 20.31
CA ARG A 245 -17.82 -0.60 20.49
C ARG A 245 -17.84 0.89 20.87
N ARG A 246 -18.82 1.67 20.40
CA ARG A 246 -18.95 3.10 20.71
C ARG A 246 -19.21 3.37 22.20
N ASN A 247 -19.87 2.44 22.88
CA ASN A 247 -20.06 2.41 24.33
C ASN A 247 -20.48 3.77 24.93
N CYS A 248 -21.42 4.46 24.27
CA CYS A 248 -22.04 5.68 24.75
C CYS A 248 -23.42 5.89 24.12
N SER A 249 -24.16 6.91 24.59
CA SER A 249 -25.46 7.26 24.03
C SER A 249 -25.31 7.96 22.68
N GLU A 250 -25.86 7.36 21.62
CA GLU A 250 -25.92 7.94 20.28
C GLU A 250 -26.68 9.27 20.24
N GLN A 251 -27.69 9.44 21.10
CA GLN A 251 -28.38 10.71 21.26
C GLN A 251 -27.42 11.82 21.69
N LYS A 252 -26.60 11.56 22.73
CA LYS A 252 -25.63 12.55 23.21
C LYS A 252 -24.55 12.86 22.18
N VAL A 253 -24.16 11.87 21.38
CA VAL A 253 -23.21 12.08 20.26
C VAL A 253 -23.81 13.00 19.22
N ALA A 254 -25.05 12.75 18.80
CA ALA A 254 -25.77 13.60 17.85
C ALA A 254 -25.96 15.02 18.39
N GLU A 255 -26.33 15.18 19.68
CA GLU A 255 -26.45 16.47 20.35
C GLU A 255 -25.12 17.25 20.33
N ALA A 256 -24.00 16.58 20.62
CA ALA A 256 -22.68 17.20 20.58
C ALA A 256 -22.30 17.67 19.16
N VAL A 257 -22.56 16.86 18.13
CA VAL A 257 -22.34 17.26 16.72
C VAL A 257 -23.20 18.46 16.36
N VAL A 258 -24.50 18.44 16.67
CA VAL A 258 -25.43 19.55 16.39
C VAL A 258 -25.01 20.82 17.11
N GLN A 259 -24.54 20.73 18.36
CA GLN A 259 -24.08 21.87 19.12
C GLN A 259 -22.84 22.51 18.48
N GLU A 260 -21.85 21.73 18.09
CA GLU A 260 -20.64 22.24 17.42
C GLU A 260 -20.97 22.80 16.02
N ARG A 261 -21.84 22.14 15.23
CA ARG A 261 -22.34 22.67 13.94
C ARG A 261 -22.99 24.04 14.11
N LYS A 262 -23.87 24.22 15.09
CA LYS A 262 -24.52 25.51 15.37
C LYS A 262 -23.51 26.62 15.65
N GLN A 263 -22.44 26.31 16.37
CA GLN A 263 -21.38 27.28 16.67
C GLN A 263 -20.58 27.64 15.42
N ILE A 264 -20.16 26.64 14.63
CA ILE A 264 -19.40 26.83 13.38
C ILE A 264 -20.22 27.68 12.39
N GLN A 265 -21.50 27.38 12.27
CA GLN A 265 -22.37 27.98 11.25
C GLN A 265 -22.98 29.31 11.69
N ALA A 266 -22.82 29.74 12.96
CA ALA A 266 -23.50 30.91 13.52
C ALA A 266 -23.39 32.16 12.62
N LEU A 267 -22.18 32.44 12.13
CA LEU A 267 -21.85 33.63 11.32
C LEU A 267 -21.91 33.40 9.80
N LEU A 268 -22.32 32.21 9.33
CA LEU A 268 -22.42 31.96 7.90
C LEU A 268 -23.61 32.69 7.26
N PRO A 269 -23.49 33.13 5.99
CA PRO A 269 -24.62 33.65 5.22
C PRO A 269 -25.76 32.63 5.11
N VAL A 270 -27.00 33.11 5.08
CA VAL A 270 -28.21 32.27 4.96
C VAL A 270 -28.15 31.37 3.72
N SER A 271 -27.65 31.88 2.60
CA SER A 271 -27.47 31.10 1.37
C SER A 271 -26.54 29.90 1.56
N ARG A 272 -25.44 30.06 2.32
CA ARG A 272 -24.52 28.96 2.62
C ARG A 272 -25.14 27.96 3.59
N LYS A 273 -25.87 28.44 4.61
CA LYS A 273 -26.61 27.58 5.55
C LYS A 273 -27.61 26.69 4.81
N ASN A 274 -28.39 27.23 3.89
CA ASN A 274 -29.34 26.46 3.08
C ASN A 274 -28.67 25.36 2.25
N ILE A 275 -27.50 25.64 1.67
CA ILE A 275 -26.70 24.62 0.93
C ILE A 275 -26.23 23.51 1.89
N LEU A 276 -25.73 23.89 3.07
CA LEU A 276 -25.26 22.93 4.07
C LEU A 276 -26.39 22.06 4.63
N ASP A 277 -27.58 22.63 4.85
CA ASP A 277 -28.76 21.90 5.30
C ASP A 277 -29.25 20.91 4.24
N GLN A 278 -29.28 21.30 2.97
CA GLN A 278 -29.61 20.38 1.87
C GLN A 278 -28.62 19.21 1.82
N ARG A 279 -27.32 19.50 1.82
CA ARG A 279 -26.27 18.47 1.77
C ARG A 279 -26.30 17.57 2.99
N LEU A 280 -26.64 18.10 4.18
CA LEU A 280 -26.81 17.30 5.39
C LEU A 280 -27.93 16.28 5.21
N VAL A 281 -29.09 16.69 4.68
CA VAL A 281 -30.20 15.77 4.44
C VAL A 281 -29.79 14.67 3.46
N GLU A 282 -29.12 15.03 2.37
CA GLU A 282 -28.62 14.07 1.37
C GLU A 282 -27.61 13.08 1.99
N GLU A 283 -26.71 13.57 2.83
CA GLU A 283 -25.70 12.77 3.55
C GLU A 283 -26.34 11.84 4.60
N LEU A 284 -27.32 12.31 5.38
CA LEU A 284 -28.06 11.47 6.34
C LEU A 284 -28.85 10.38 5.62
N VAL A 285 -29.43 10.69 4.45
CA VAL A 285 -30.09 9.70 3.62
C VAL A 285 -29.08 8.66 3.10
N GLU A 286 -27.87 9.07 2.69
CA GLU A 286 -26.78 8.15 2.34
C GLU A 286 -26.44 7.20 3.49
N PHE A 287 -26.44 7.69 4.73
CA PHE A 287 -26.10 6.90 5.92
C PHE A 287 -27.15 5.87 6.31
N ILE A 288 -28.43 6.17 6.07
CA ILE A 288 -29.56 5.32 6.49
C ILE A 288 -29.91 4.30 5.40
N ILE A 289 -29.71 4.63 4.13
CA ILE A 289 -29.97 3.69 3.03
C ILE A 289 -28.89 2.60 3.06
N PRO A 290 -29.25 1.31 3.21
CA PRO A 290 -28.29 0.24 3.15
C PRO A 290 -27.56 0.29 1.81
N LYS A 291 -26.25 0.52 1.85
CA LYS A 291 -25.39 0.30 0.69
C LYS A 291 -25.56 -1.16 0.25
N SER A 292 -25.42 -1.42 -1.05
CA SER A 292 -25.37 -2.81 -1.56
C SER A 292 -24.46 -3.64 -0.66
N GLU A 293 -24.86 -4.86 -0.30
CA GLU A 293 -23.96 -5.78 0.42
C GLU A 293 -22.70 -6.13 -0.37
N GLN A 294 -22.68 -5.78 -1.66
CA GLN A 294 -21.53 -5.98 -2.52
C GLN A 294 -20.52 -4.84 -2.32
N VAL A 295 -19.38 -5.19 -1.74
CA VAL A 295 -18.21 -4.31 -1.57
C VAL A 295 -17.47 -4.19 -2.90
N LYS A 296 -16.99 -2.98 -3.26
CA LYS A 296 -16.20 -2.80 -4.48
C LYS A 296 -14.89 -3.58 -4.36
N GLN A 297 -14.36 -4.14 -5.46
CA GLN A 297 -13.07 -4.85 -5.42
C GLN A 297 -11.91 -3.95 -4.96
N SER A 298 -11.98 -2.66 -5.28
CA SER A 298 -11.05 -1.62 -4.83
C SER A 298 -11.10 -1.35 -3.32
N GLU A 299 -12.20 -1.67 -2.65
CA GLU A 299 -12.39 -1.52 -1.20
C GLU A 299 -11.95 -2.75 -0.41
N MET A 300 -11.71 -3.88 -1.08
CA MET A 300 -11.21 -5.09 -0.42
C MET A 300 -9.70 -5.05 -0.18
N GLN A 301 -9.01 -4.02 -0.70
CA GLN A 301 -7.56 -3.90 -0.63
C GLN A 301 -7.02 -3.70 0.79
N GLY A 302 -5.85 -4.27 1.05
CA GLY A 302 -5.12 -4.09 2.29
C GLY A 302 -4.39 -2.76 2.32
N ARG A 303 -3.90 -2.39 3.50
CA ARG A 303 -3.10 -1.18 3.67
C ARG A 303 -1.78 -1.30 2.94
N GLN A 304 -1.46 -0.27 2.16
CA GLN A 304 -0.21 -0.17 1.43
C GLN A 304 0.82 0.66 2.21
N SER A 305 0.40 1.67 2.96
CA SER A 305 1.29 2.56 3.74
C SER A 305 1.72 1.99 5.09
N GLY A 306 2.94 2.32 5.52
CA GLY A 306 3.50 1.87 6.80
C GLY A 306 4.28 0.57 6.72
N SER A 307 5.22 0.42 7.65
CA SER A 307 6.05 -0.79 7.75
C SER A 307 5.21 -2.08 7.78
N LEU A 308 5.70 -3.15 7.15
CA LEU A 308 5.00 -4.44 7.10
C LEU A 308 4.69 -4.99 8.50
N ALA A 309 5.63 -4.86 9.44
CA ALA A 309 5.44 -5.30 10.82
C ALA A 309 4.28 -4.56 11.50
N TRP A 310 4.14 -3.25 11.27
CA TRP A 310 3.05 -2.44 11.80
C TRP A 310 1.70 -2.82 11.20
N ARG A 311 1.64 -3.06 9.88
CA ARG A 311 0.41 -3.51 9.20
C ARG A 311 -0.03 -4.91 9.65
N LEU A 312 0.90 -5.85 9.76
CA LEU A 312 0.65 -7.21 10.25
C LEU A 312 0.15 -7.20 11.70
N ALA A 313 0.77 -6.41 12.58
CA ALA A 313 0.36 -6.30 13.98
C ALA A 313 -1.09 -5.80 14.14
N ARG A 314 -1.57 -5.00 13.19
CA ARG A 314 -2.91 -4.42 13.18
C ARG A 314 -3.92 -5.18 12.31
N GLN A 315 -3.48 -6.27 11.66
CA GLN A 315 -4.29 -7.06 10.71
C GLN A 315 -4.80 -6.25 9.51
N GLU A 316 -4.14 -5.13 9.19
CA GLU A 316 -4.53 -4.20 8.12
C GLU A 316 -4.02 -4.63 6.74
N VAL A 317 -3.81 -5.93 6.53
CA VAL A 317 -3.38 -6.53 5.26
C VAL A 317 -4.54 -7.31 4.66
N HIS A 318 -4.80 -7.17 3.35
CA HIS A 318 -5.88 -7.88 2.65
C HIS A 318 -5.74 -9.38 2.90
N GLU A 319 -6.81 -10.17 3.05
CA GLU A 319 -6.69 -11.65 3.09
C GLU A 319 -5.90 -12.26 1.91
N GLN A 320 -5.80 -11.56 0.76
CA GLN A 320 -4.95 -11.93 -0.37
C GLN A 320 -3.50 -11.40 -0.29
N ASP A 321 -3.26 -10.32 0.49
CA ASP A 321 -1.95 -9.72 0.77
C ASP A 321 -1.32 -10.22 2.07
N GLN A 322 -2.14 -10.77 2.96
CA GLN A 322 -1.73 -11.68 4.01
C GLN A 322 -0.97 -12.79 3.29
N PRO A 323 0.31 -13.03 3.64
CA PRO A 323 0.81 -14.37 3.38
C PRO A 323 -0.25 -15.28 4.03
N ALA A 324 -0.74 -16.27 3.27
CA ALA A 324 -1.47 -17.38 3.87
C ALA A 324 -0.78 -17.67 5.20
N ARG A 325 -1.54 -17.86 6.29
CA ARG A 325 -0.99 -17.89 7.66
C ARG A 325 0.29 -18.74 7.81
N ASN A 326 0.53 -19.68 6.89
CA ASN A 326 1.85 -20.12 6.46
C ASN A 326 1.93 -19.92 4.93
N GLY A 327 3.01 -19.34 4.39
CA GLY A 327 3.21 -19.24 2.93
C GLY A 327 3.00 -20.58 2.22
N TYR A 328 2.82 -20.59 0.89
CA TYR A 328 2.55 -21.85 0.20
C TYR A 328 3.71 -22.84 0.39
N GLU A 329 3.43 -23.95 1.08
CA GLU A 329 4.36 -25.04 1.31
C GLU A 329 4.03 -26.20 0.38
N TRP A 330 4.95 -26.50 -0.54
CA TRP A 330 4.86 -27.65 -1.41
C TRP A 330 5.07 -28.93 -0.59
N GLN A 331 4.01 -29.74 -0.47
CA GLN A 331 4.09 -31.01 0.23
C GLN A 331 4.72 -32.07 -0.67
N ILE A 332 5.84 -32.64 -0.24
CA ILE A 332 6.52 -33.74 -0.92
C ILE A 332 5.95 -35.04 -0.36
N SER A 333 5.03 -35.67 -1.10
CA SER A 333 4.53 -37.01 -0.79
C SER A 333 5.07 -38.03 -1.78
N SER A 334 5.44 -39.21 -1.31
CA SER A 334 5.63 -40.37 -2.19
C SER A 334 4.28 -40.67 -2.85
N ALA A 335 4.12 -40.31 -4.12
CA ALA A 335 2.97 -40.78 -4.88
C ALA A 335 2.98 -42.32 -4.86
N SER A 336 1.80 -42.94 -4.85
CA SER A 336 1.57 -44.39 -4.90
C SER A 336 2.21 -45.11 -6.11
N SER A 337 2.94 -44.38 -6.95
CA SER A 337 3.54 -44.78 -8.23
C SER A 337 5.05 -45.09 -8.15
N GLY A 338 5.68 -45.09 -6.97
CA GLY A 338 7.10 -45.44 -6.82
C GLY A 338 8.11 -44.39 -7.32
N SER A 339 7.67 -43.16 -7.61
CA SER A 339 8.58 -42.06 -7.94
C SER A 339 9.34 -41.58 -6.69
N THR A 340 10.66 -41.48 -6.80
CA THR A 340 11.57 -40.93 -5.78
C THR A 340 11.83 -39.43 -5.95
N ASN A 341 11.12 -38.77 -6.88
CA ASN A 341 11.37 -37.40 -7.26
C ASN A 341 10.10 -36.54 -7.23
N PHE A 342 10.25 -35.32 -6.73
CA PHE A 342 9.29 -34.23 -6.84
C PHE A 342 9.86 -33.18 -7.78
N GLU A 343 9.13 -32.85 -8.84
CA GLU A 343 9.52 -31.82 -9.80
C GLU A 343 8.52 -30.67 -9.76
N LEU A 344 9.02 -29.45 -9.68
CA LEU A 344 8.25 -28.21 -9.80
C LEU A 344 8.83 -27.37 -10.93
N THR A 345 7.96 -26.90 -11.82
CA THR A 345 8.31 -25.92 -12.86
C THR A 345 7.44 -24.68 -12.73
N TYR A 346 7.98 -23.52 -13.09
CA TYR A 346 7.20 -22.27 -13.23
C TYR A 346 7.44 -21.68 -14.61
N ASP A 347 6.34 -21.30 -15.27
CA ASP A 347 6.33 -20.63 -16.56
C ASP A 347 5.81 -19.20 -16.40
N PRO A 348 6.66 -18.18 -16.64
CA PRO A 348 6.32 -16.76 -16.49
C PRO A 348 5.34 -16.26 -17.56
N VAL A 349 5.30 -16.90 -18.74
CA VAL A 349 4.41 -16.51 -19.86
C VAL A 349 2.98 -16.89 -19.53
N THR A 350 2.76 -18.14 -19.11
CA THR A 350 1.43 -18.61 -18.69
C THR A 350 1.09 -18.24 -17.24
N ASP A 351 2.07 -17.73 -16.49
CA ASP A 351 2.01 -17.43 -15.07
C ASP A 351 1.49 -18.64 -14.25
N CYS A 352 2.11 -19.79 -14.45
CA CYS A 352 1.64 -21.06 -13.92
C CYS A 352 2.78 -21.92 -13.36
N TYR A 353 2.55 -22.52 -12.19
CA TYR A 353 3.35 -23.64 -11.70
C TYR A 353 2.76 -24.98 -12.15
N ARG A 354 3.64 -25.95 -12.41
CA ARG A 354 3.27 -27.36 -12.66
C ARG A 354 4.14 -28.27 -11.81
N ASN A 355 3.53 -29.20 -11.09
CA ASN A 355 4.26 -30.25 -10.36
C ASN A 355 4.05 -31.62 -10.99
N SER A 356 4.98 -32.55 -10.75
CA SER A 356 4.91 -33.92 -11.30
C SER A 356 3.99 -34.86 -10.51
N SER A 357 3.53 -34.46 -9.32
CA SER A 357 2.81 -35.33 -8.36
C SER A 357 1.30 -35.31 -8.57
N ASN A 358 0.76 -34.22 -9.09
CA ASN A 358 -0.66 -34.05 -9.41
C ASN A 358 -0.75 -33.22 -10.69
N SER A 359 -1.61 -33.59 -11.62
CA SER A 359 -1.89 -32.88 -12.89
C SER A 359 -2.43 -31.43 -12.73
N ASN A 360 -2.34 -30.86 -11.52
CA ASN A 360 -2.89 -29.58 -11.14
C ASN A 360 -1.94 -28.45 -11.52
N ILE A 361 -2.47 -27.50 -12.28
CA ILE A 361 -1.81 -26.25 -12.62
C ILE A 361 -2.16 -25.23 -11.53
N LEU A 362 -1.14 -24.67 -10.86
CA LEU A 362 -1.33 -23.57 -9.91
C LEU A 362 -1.04 -22.25 -10.62
N ARG A 363 -2.10 -21.48 -10.92
CA ARG A 363 -2.01 -20.19 -11.61
C ARG A 363 -1.57 -19.09 -10.64
N GLY A 364 -0.80 -18.12 -11.12
CA GLY A 364 -0.28 -16.98 -10.37
C GLY A 364 1.05 -17.27 -9.69
N TRP A 365 2.12 -16.56 -10.07
CA TRP A 365 3.46 -16.71 -9.49
C TRP A 365 3.46 -16.58 -7.96
N ARG A 366 2.62 -15.70 -7.40
CA ARG A 366 2.56 -15.47 -5.97
C ARG A 366 1.94 -16.65 -5.22
N ASN A 367 1.03 -17.40 -5.85
CA ASN A 367 0.27 -18.47 -5.22
C ASN A 367 1.12 -19.71 -4.89
N GLY A 368 2.25 -19.90 -5.56
CA GLY A 368 3.21 -20.97 -5.28
C GLY A 368 4.34 -20.58 -4.34
N THR A 369 4.37 -19.33 -3.84
CA THR A 369 5.48 -18.81 -3.03
C THR A 369 5.19 -18.91 -1.53
N PHE A 370 6.24 -19.20 -0.76
CA PHE A 370 6.20 -19.18 0.70
C PHE A 370 6.39 -17.76 1.26
N TYR A 371 7.24 -16.96 0.64
CA TYR A 371 7.51 -15.60 1.08
C TYR A 371 7.79 -14.70 -0.11
N VAL A 372 7.31 -13.46 -0.03
CA VAL A 372 7.61 -12.43 -1.02
C VAL A 372 7.71 -11.06 -0.36
N GLU A 373 8.73 -10.31 -0.76
CA GLU A 373 8.99 -8.93 -0.36
C GLU A 373 9.48 -8.18 -1.59
N ASN A 374 8.82 -7.07 -1.94
CA ASN A 374 9.26 -6.18 -3.01
C ASN A 374 9.57 -6.91 -4.34
N ILE A 375 8.65 -7.77 -4.79
CA ILE A 375 8.70 -8.43 -6.10
C ILE A 375 7.34 -8.25 -6.77
N PHE A 376 7.35 -8.06 -8.09
CA PHE A 376 6.16 -8.09 -8.92
C PHE A 376 6.47 -8.73 -10.28
N ARG A 377 5.43 -9.14 -11.01
CA ARG A 377 5.51 -9.61 -12.40
C ARG A 377 5.33 -8.42 -13.33
N LYS A 378 6.32 -8.15 -14.17
CA LYS A 378 6.26 -7.13 -15.21
C LYS A 378 6.01 -7.76 -16.57
N GLU A 379 5.16 -7.13 -17.35
CA GLU A 379 4.94 -7.44 -18.76
C GLU A 379 5.24 -6.20 -19.60
N GLU A 380 6.21 -6.32 -20.50
CA GLU A 380 6.61 -5.30 -21.46
C GLU A 380 5.92 -5.57 -22.78
N LYS A 381 4.88 -4.80 -23.11
CA LYS A 381 4.11 -4.99 -24.35
C LYS A 381 4.92 -4.68 -25.60
N ASP A 382 5.72 -3.62 -25.56
CA ASP A 382 6.54 -3.16 -26.70
C ASP A 382 7.61 -4.20 -27.06
N TRP A 383 8.22 -4.81 -26.04
CA TRP A 383 9.30 -5.78 -26.18
C TRP A 383 8.83 -7.24 -26.19
N LYS A 384 7.52 -7.48 -25.97
CA LYS A 384 6.92 -8.80 -25.82
C LYS A 384 7.68 -9.68 -24.81
N MET A 385 7.92 -9.13 -23.62
CA MET A 385 8.72 -9.77 -22.59
C MET A 385 7.99 -9.82 -21.25
N VAL A 386 8.25 -10.86 -20.48
CA VAL A 386 7.70 -11.04 -19.13
C VAL A 386 8.78 -11.54 -18.18
N TYR A 387 8.76 -11.05 -16.94
CA TYR A 387 9.70 -11.43 -15.89
C TYR A 387 9.19 -11.05 -14.50
N LEU A 388 9.83 -11.57 -13.45
CA LEU A 388 9.71 -11.03 -12.11
C LEU A 388 10.87 -10.08 -11.81
N ALA A 389 10.58 -8.93 -11.20
CA ALA A 389 11.55 -7.90 -10.84
C ALA A 389 11.17 -7.26 -9.50
N ARG A 390 12.00 -6.34 -8.99
CA ARG A 390 11.60 -5.53 -7.83
C ARG A 390 10.47 -4.58 -8.22
N GLN A 391 9.67 -4.10 -7.26
CA GLN A 391 8.61 -3.14 -7.60
C GLN A 391 9.19 -1.86 -8.22
N GLU A 392 8.47 -1.24 -9.16
CA GLU A 392 8.92 -0.03 -9.87
C GLU A 392 9.19 1.16 -8.95
N SER A 393 8.57 1.18 -7.76
CA SER A 393 8.82 2.16 -6.70
C SER A 393 10.18 1.98 -6.01
N SER A 394 10.86 0.85 -6.21
CA SER A 394 12.13 0.50 -5.55
C SER A 394 13.35 0.92 -6.37
N ASN A 395 13.48 2.23 -6.56
CA ASN A 395 14.54 2.86 -7.35
C ASN A 395 15.86 2.98 -6.57
N GLY A 396 16.99 2.72 -7.24
CA GLY A 396 18.32 2.69 -6.63
C GLY A 396 18.79 1.33 -6.11
N ASN A 397 20.05 1.29 -5.63
CA ASN A 397 20.79 0.08 -5.26
C ASN A 397 20.49 -0.46 -3.85
N ASN A 398 19.81 0.31 -3.00
CA ASN A 398 19.59 0.00 -1.59
C ASN A 398 18.33 -0.85 -1.31
N PHE A 399 17.48 -1.02 -2.31
CA PHE A 399 16.29 -1.85 -2.21
C PHE A 399 16.60 -3.27 -2.66
N LYS A 400 16.13 -4.24 -1.88
CA LYS A 400 16.16 -5.66 -2.27
C LYS A 400 14.76 -6.15 -2.55
N GLY A 401 14.64 -7.08 -3.49
CA GLY A 401 13.46 -7.93 -3.65
C GLY A 401 13.80 -9.32 -3.16
N LYS A 402 12.87 -10.00 -2.51
CA LYS A 402 13.05 -11.38 -2.03
C LYS A 402 11.82 -12.21 -2.35
N ILE A 403 12.06 -13.42 -2.86
CA ILE A 403 11.03 -14.42 -3.13
C ILE A 403 11.53 -15.77 -2.60
N ALA A 404 10.66 -16.58 -2.00
CA ALA A 404 11.04 -17.89 -1.50
C ALA A 404 9.96 -18.95 -1.72
N TRP A 405 10.40 -20.20 -1.86
CA TRP A 405 9.58 -21.40 -1.97
C TRP A 405 9.97 -22.39 -0.88
N LYS A 406 8.98 -22.96 -0.18
CA LYS A 406 9.20 -23.95 0.87
C LYS A 406 8.66 -25.31 0.46
N PHE A 407 9.43 -26.35 0.73
CA PHE A 407 9.10 -27.73 0.43
C PHE A 407 9.21 -28.55 1.71
N THR A 408 8.18 -29.33 2.04
CA THR A 408 8.08 -30.04 3.31
C THR A 408 7.61 -31.47 3.06
N ILE A 409 8.27 -32.45 3.69
CA ILE A 409 7.80 -33.83 3.77
C ILE A 409 6.80 -33.94 4.94
N PRO A 410 5.54 -34.38 4.71
CA PRO A 410 4.56 -34.55 5.78
C PRO A 410 5.04 -35.48 6.90
N SER A 411 4.62 -35.19 8.15
CA SER A 411 4.95 -36.03 9.32
C SER A 411 4.38 -37.46 9.22
N SER A 412 3.35 -37.67 8.40
CA SER A 412 2.78 -38.99 8.10
C SER A 412 3.69 -39.89 7.26
N SER A 413 4.72 -39.33 6.61
CA SER A 413 5.70 -40.05 5.79
C SER A 413 7.05 -40.15 6.52
N SER A 414 7.05 -40.81 7.68
CA SER A 414 8.21 -40.87 8.61
C SER A 414 9.44 -41.57 8.04
N LYS A 415 9.29 -42.33 6.96
CA LYS A 415 10.37 -43.10 6.33
C LYS A 415 11.13 -42.35 5.24
N ILE A 416 10.68 -41.18 4.78
CA ILE A 416 11.35 -40.46 3.69
C ILE A 416 12.04 -39.19 4.15
N GLN A 417 13.18 -38.88 3.52
CA GLN A 417 14.00 -37.68 3.72
C GLN A 417 14.37 -37.07 2.37
N ILE A 418 14.66 -35.76 2.35
CA ILE A 418 15.19 -35.09 1.16
C ILE A 418 16.68 -35.41 1.05
N SER A 419 17.07 -36.12 -0.01
CA SER A 419 18.45 -36.58 -0.21
C SER A 419 19.22 -35.71 -1.20
N LYS A 420 18.55 -35.13 -2.20
CA LYS A 420 19.20 -34.30 -3.23
C LYS A 420 18.29 -33.17 -3.71
N ILE A 421 18.88 -32.00 -3.97
CA ILE A 421 18.24 -30.89 -4.68
C ILE A 421 18.97 -30.65 -6.00
N ASN A 422 18.22 -30.46 -7.08
CA ASN A 422 18.69 -29.94 -8.35
C ASN A 422 17.82 -28.74 -8.77
N LEU A 423 18.47 -27.59 -8.94
CA LEU A 423 17.84 -26.30 -9.25
C LEU A 423 18.35 -25.78 -10.59
N GLU A 424 17.42 -25.51 -11.49
CA GLU A 424 17.66 -24.79 -12.74
C GLU A 424 16.78 -23.53 -12.77
N MET A 425 17.38 -22.36 -13.02
CA MET A 425 16.62 -21.13 -13.22
C MET A 425 17.30 -20.18 -14.20
N PHE A 426 16.51 -19.34 -14.86
CA PHE A 426 17.02 -18.27 -15.70
C PHE A 426 16.88 -16.90 -15.02
N THR A 427 17.92 -16.09 -15.14
CA THR A 427 17.95 -14.70 -14.67
C THR A 427 18.61 -13.82 -15.72
N GLN A 428 18.12 -12.59 -15.86
CA GLN A 428 18.75 -11.59 -16.72
C GLN A 428 19.22 -10.41 -15.88
N ILE A 429 20.50 -10.06 -16.05
CA ILE A 429 21.12 -8.89 -15.42
C ILE A 429 21.44 -7.86 -16.50
N PHE A 430 21.07 -6.60 -16.30
CA PHE A 430 21.32 -5.51 -17.25
C PHE A 430 22.33 -4.47 -16.74
N GLU A 431 22.68 -4.50 -15.44
CA GLU A 431 23.66 -3.59 -14.86
C GLU A 431 24.71 -4.32 -14.01
N LYS A 432 25.95 -3.81 -14.03
CA LYS A 432 27.08 -4.41 -13.28
C LYS A 432 26.87 -4.43 -11.77
N SER A 433 26.11 -3.48 -11.24
CA SER A 433 25.83 -3.39 -9.81
C SER A 433 24.66 -4.28 -9.37
N ALA A 434 23.88 -4.81 -10.33
CA ALA A 434 22.76 -5.69 -10.04
C ALA A 434 23.23 -7.15 -9.94
N ARG A 435 22.62 -7.90 -9.04
CA ARG A 435 22.94 -9.33 -8.85
C ARG A 435 21.76 -10.10 -8.27
N VAL A 436 21.82 -11.41 -8.44
CA VAL A 436 20.88 -12.38 -7.86
C VAL A 436 21.63 -13.24 -6.87
N GLN A 437 21.10 -13.38 -5.65
CA GLN A 437 21.64 -14.26 -4.62
C GLN A 437 20.62 -15.35 -4.30
N ILE A 438 21.04 -16.61 -4.35
CA ILE A 438 20.18 -17.76 -4.05
C ILE A 438 20.67 -18.42 -2.75
N ILE A 439 19.76 -18.62 -1.81
CA ILE A 439 20.02 -19.20 -0.50
C ILE A 439 19.06 -20.37 -0.27
N ILE A 440 19.61 -21.52 0.09
CA ILE A 440 18.83 -22.69 0.49
C ILE A 440 19.03 -22.89 1.99
N ALA A 441 17.94 -23.02 2.74
CA ALA A 441 17.96 -23.35 4.16
C ALA A 441 17.23 -24.68 4.40
N ASP A 442 17.74 -25.51 5.31
CA ASP A 442 17.07 -26.74 5.76
C ASP A 442 16.31 -26.55 7.09
N ASP A 443 15.76 -27.63 7.63
CA ASP A 443 15.05 -27.70 8.91
C ASP A 443 15.94 -27.42 10.13
N ALA A 444 17.25 -27.62 10.02
CA ALA A 444 18.23 -27.23 11.04
C ALA A 444 18.64 -25.74 10.94
N ASN A 445 18.03 -24.98 10.03
CA ASN A 445 18.41 -23.61 9.66
C ASN A 445 19.85 -23.50 9.15
N GLN A 446 20.45 -24.59 8.65
CA GLN A 446 21.73 -24.50 7.96
C GLN A 446 21.50 -23.82 6.62
N GLN A 447 22.20 -22.71 6.38
CA GLN A 447 22.08 -21.94 5.16
C GLN A 447 23.22 -22.23 4.22
N LEU A 448 22.87 -22.45 2.96
CA LEU A 448 23.80 -22.60 1.86
C LEU A 448 23.48 -21.56 0.80
N GLN A 449 24.44 -20.66 0.56
CA GLN A 449 24.37 -19.76 -0.59
C GLN A 449 24.92 -20.48 -1.83
N ILE A 450 24.15 -20.45 -2.92
CA ILE A 450 24.62 -20.97 -4.21
C ILE A 450 25.68 -20.00 -4.75
N PRO A 451 26.89 -20.48 -5.09
CA PRO A 451 27.94 -19.64 -5.67
C PRO A 451 27.50 -19.00 -7.00
N GLU A 452 27.85 -17.73 -7.21
CA GLU A 452 27.55 -17.04 -8.48
C GLU A 452 28.18 -17.73 -9.70
N SER A 453 29.26 -18.51 -9.52
CA SER A 453 29.88 -19.33 -10.57
C SER A 453 28.98 -20.45 -11.10
N CYS A 454 27.87 -20.76 -10.44
CA CYS A 454 26.85 -21.70 -10.92
C CYS A 454 25.91 -21.07 -11.95
N CYS A 455 26.05 -19.77 -12.23
CA CYS A 455 25.34 -19.07 -13.30
C CYS A 455 26.25 -18.96 -14.54
N GLN A 456 25.79 -19.48 -15.68
CA GLN A 456 26.42 -19.31 -16.99
C GLN A 456 25.40 -18.70 -17.94
N ASP A 457 25.71 -17.54 -18.52
CA ASP A 457 24.82 -16.80 -19.44
C ASP A 457 23.39 -16.63 -18.89
N GLY A 458 23.27 -16.29 -17.60
CA GLY A 458 21.99 -16.12 -16.91
C GLY A 458 21.30 -17.43 -16.49
N HIS A 459 21.80 -18.59 -16.92
CA HIS A 459 21.29 -19.89 -16.51
C HIS A 459 22.03 -20.40 -15.27
N TRP A 460 21.29 -20.47 -14.17
CA TRP A 460 21.74 -21.12 -12.95
C TRP A 460 21.49 -22.62 -13.06
N LYS A 461 22.53 -23.40 -12.79
CA LYS A 461 22.43 -24.86 -12.62
C LYS A 461 23.20 -25.25 -11.38
N TRP A 462 22.51 -25.88 -10.45
CA TRP A 462 23.11 -26.26 -9.19
C TRP A 462 22.48 -27.54 -8.66
N GLU A 463 23.32 -28.44 -8.16
CA GLU A 463 22.86 -29.64 -7.47
C GLU A 463 23.72 -29.94 -6.24
N LYS A 464 23.10 -30.56 -5.23
CA LYS A 464 23.81 -31.00 -4.03
C LYS A 464 23.04 -32.10 -3.32
N ASP A 465 23.79 -33.07 -2.83
CA ASP A 465 23.32 -34.06 -1.87
C ASP A 465 23.26 -33.46 -0.46
N LEU A 466 22.15 -33.68 0.23
CA LEU A 466 21.91 -33.16 1.58
C LEU A 466 22.30 -34.19 2.64
N THR A 467 22.53 -33.71 3.85
CA THR A 467 22.78 -34.57 5.01
C THR A 467 21.52 -35.38 5.36
N SER A 468 21.71 -36.54 5.99
CA SER A 468 20.58 -37.36 6.41
C SER A 468 19.72 -36.63 7.44
N GLY A 469 18.40 -36.80 7.32
CA GLY A 469 17.40 -36.28 8.24
C GLY A 469 16.64 -35.05 7.76
N VAL A 470 17.02 -34.44 6.63
CA VAL A 470 16.36 -33.22 6.13
C VAL A 470 14.93 -33.51 5.70
N ARG A 471 13.95 -32.84 6.33
CA ARG A 471 12.52 -32.99 6.00
C ARG A 471 11.89 -31.77 5.37
N SER A 472 12.55 -30.61 5.43
CA SER A 472 12.07 -29.40 4.79
C SER A 472 13.21 -28.56 4.25
N VAL A 473 12.97 -27.90 3.11
CA VAL A 473 13.92 -26.97 2.51
C VAL A 473 13.22 -25.70 2.06
N LEU A 474 13.87 -24.56 2.29
CA LEU A 474 13.43 -23.23 1.89
C LEU A 474 14.42 -22.66 0.88
N ILE A 475 13.97 -22.42 -0.34
CA ILE A 475 14.78 -21.82 -1.41
C ILE A 475 14.39 -20.35 -1.52
N SER A 476 15.31 -19.45 -1.22
CA SER A 476 15.14 -18.00 -1.28
C SER A 476 16.00 -17.41 -2.39
N VAL A 477 15.44 -16.46 -3.14
CA VAL A 477 16.14 -15.69 -4.18
C VAL A 477 16.02 -14.21 -3.84
N GLU A 478 17.14 -13.50 -3.79
CA GLU A 478 17.21 -12.06 -3.53
C GLU A 478 17.70 -11.31 -4.79
N LEU A 479 16.94 -10.29 -5.20
CA LEU A 479 17.26 -9.35 -6.26
C LEU A 479 17.89 -8.09 -5.66
N LEU A 480 19.16 -7.84 -5.96
CA LEU A 480 19.97 -6.81 -5.30
C LEU A 480 20.55 -5.81 -6.30
N GLY A 481 20.86 -4.60 -5.83
CA GLY A 481 21.65 -3.61 -6.58
C GLY A 481 20.93 -3.01 -7.79
N GLY A 482 21.68 -2.56 -8.80
CA GLY A 482 21.15 -1.77 -9.92
C GLY A 482 21.41 -0.26 -9.74
N HIS A 483 21.05 0.54 -10.74
CA HIS A 483 21.41 1.96 -10.79
C HIS A 483 20.25 2.82 -11.30
N GLY A 484 20.11 4.02 -10.75
CA GLY A 484 19.12 5.01 -11.18
C GLY A 484 17.65 4.58 -11.00
N ALA A 485 16.78 5.24 -11.76
CA ALA A 485 15.33 5.04 -11.73
C ALA A 485 14.86 3.71 -12.35
N LEU A 486 15.75 2.98 -13.02
CA LEU A 486 15.46 1.67 -13.62
C LEU A 486 16.08 0.52 -12.82
N ALA A 487 16.69 0.80 -11.66
CA ALA A 487 17.35 -0.22 -10.83
C ALA A 487 16.47 -1.42 -10.53
N TRP A 488 15.16 -1.20 -10.35
CA TRP A 488 14.17 -2.22 -10.03
C TRP A 488 14.12 -3.35 -11.06
N GLN A 489 14.38 -3.07 -12.33
CA GLN A 489 14.36 -4.04 -13.44
C GLN A 489 15.74 -4.53 -13.87
N HIS A 490 16.82 -4.12 -13.20
CA HIS A 490 18.17 -4.51 -13.61
C HIS A 490 18.54 -5.95 -13.23
N ALA A 491 17.83 -6.55 -12.29
CA ALA A 491 17.87 -7.97 -12.01
C ALA A 491 16.47 -8.56 -12.22
N GLN A 492 16.36 -9.52 -13.13
CA GLN A 492 15.09 -10.10 -13.54
C GLN A 492 15.12 -11.62 -13.38
N LEU A 493 14.11 -12.18 -12.74
CA LEU A 493 13.90 -13.63 -12.70
C LEU A 493 13.02 -14.04 -13.86
N PHE A 494 13.38 -15.16 -14.48
CA PHE A 494 12.54 -15.88 -15.43
C PHE A 494 12.17 -15.01 -16.65
N ARG A 495 13.07 -14.14 -17.13
CA ARG A 495 12.78 -13.34 -18.33
C ARG A 495 12.50 -14.25 -19.52
N ALA A 496 11.33 -14.08 -20.13
CA ALA A 496 10.87 -14.87 -21.27
C ALA A 496 10.12 -14.00 -22.29
N SER A 497 10.20 -14.41 -23.56
CA SER A 497 9.43 -13.80 -24.65
C SER A 497 7.97 -14.29 -24.64
N THR A 498 7.03 -13.36 -24.76
CA THR A 498 5.59 -13.63 -24.92
C THR A 498 5.18 -13.80 -26.38
N ALA A 499 6.12 -13.66 -27.33
CA ALA A 499 5.85 -13.95 -28.74
C ALA A 499 5.63 -15.46 -28.97
N HIS A 500 4.58 -15.80 -29.72
CA HIS A 500 4.32 -17.17 -30.18
C HIS A 500 5.39 -17.60 -31.20
N ASP A 501 6.47 -18.22 -30.74
CA ASP A 501 7.37 -18.95 -31.62
C ASP A 501 6.82 -20.34 -31.90
N PHE A 502 6.52 -20.63 -33.16
CA PHE A 502 6.14 -21.94 -33.69
C PHE A 502 7.31 -22.95 -33.76
N SER A 503 8.42 -22.73 -33.06
CA SER A 503 9.54 -23.67 -33.03
C SER A 503 9.25 -24.80 -32.03
N SER A 504 9.14 -26.03 -32.54
CA SER A 504 8.89 -27.31 -31.86
C SER A 504 10.01 -27.79 -30.91
N VAL A 505 10.81 -26.87 -30.36
CA VAL A 505 11.81 -27.19 -29.33
C VAL A 505 11.16 -26.93 -27.97
N PRO A 506 11.16 -27.90 -27.02
CA PRO A 506 10.69 -27.63 -25.67
C PRO A 506 11.56 -26.52 -25.08
N LYS A 507 10.99 -25.31 -24.95
CA LYS A 507 11.64 -24.19 -24.24
C LYS A 507 11.97 -24.70 -22.85
N LYS A 508 13.26 -24.71 -22.48
CA LYS A 508 13.68 -25.08 -21.13
C LYS A 508 12.88 -24.24 -20.12
N PRO A 509 12.34 -24.84 -19.05
CA PRO A 509 11.55 -24.11 -18.07
C PRO A 509 12.39 -22.99 -17.45
N SER A 510 11.83 -21.78 -17.33
CA SER A 510 12.52 -20.62 -16.76
C SER A 510 12.84 -20.80 -15.27
N PHE A 511 12.11 -21.69 -14.59
CA PHE A 511 12.42 -22.23 -13.27
C PHE A 511 12.02 -23.70 -13.22
N ARG A 512 12.95 -24.54 -12.74
CA ARG A 512 12.76 -25.97 -12.51
C ARG A 512 13.49 -26.38 -11.25
N LEU A 513 12.79 -27.07 -10.38
CA LEU A 513 13.33 -27.65 -9.17
C LEU A 513 13.00 -29.13 -9.15
N LEU A 514 14.02 -29.95 -8.99
CA LEU A 514 13.91 -31.38 -8.78
C LEU A 514 14.42 -31.72 -7.37
N ILE A 515 13.56 -32.31 -6.55
CA ILE A 515 13.88 -32.79 -5.21
C ILE A 515 13.82 -34.32 -5.24
N THR A 516 14.95 -34.97 -4.97
CA THR A 516 14.99 -36.41 -4.76
C THR A 516 14.82 -36.71 -3.28
N PHE A 517 13.99 -37.68 -2.98
CA PHE A 517 13.80 -38.19 -1.63
C PHE A 517 14.14 -39.68 -1.58
N SER A 518 14.77 -40.09 -0.48
CA SER A 518 15.11 -41.48 -0.21
C SER A 518 14.36 -41.98 1.03
N ASN A 519 14.24 -43.29 1.14
CA ASN A 519 13.87 -43.91 2.41
C ASN A 519 14.98 -43.81 3.47
#